data_AF-A0A359HE84-F1
#
_entry.id   AF-A0A359HE84-F1
#
_cell.length_a   1.000
_cell.length_b   1.000
_cell.length_c   1.000
_cell.angle_alpha   90.00
_cell.angle_beta   90.00
_cell.angle_gamma   90.00
#
_symmetry.space_group_name_H-M   'P 1'
#
loop_
_entity.id
_entity.type
_entity.pdbx_description
1 polymer ?
#
loop_
_entity_poly.entity_id
_entity_poly.type
_entity_poly.pdbx_seq_one_letter_code
_entity_poly.pdbx_strand_id
1 'polypeptide(L)'
;YGAFAIVDSHNQLLASYGDPELVTFMRSSAKPFQALPFIENGGADYWGFSEREVAITCASHAGTDNHFHTLEGMQAKIGVTQADLQCGVHLPTDNATAKTLIRQDLEPTPNRHNCSGKHTGMLAF
;
A
#
# COMPACT_ATOMS: atom_id res chain seq x y z
N TYR A 1 -25.44 5.74 2.40
CA TYR A 1 -25.55 5.42 0.96
C TYR A 1 -24.24 4.76 0.55
N GLY A 2 -24.28 3.90 -0.46
CA GLY A 2 -23.09 3.20 -0.96
C GLY A 2 -23.39 2.63 -2.34
N ALA A 3 -22.34 2.40 -3.11
CA ALA A 3 -22.44 1.80 -4.44
C ALA A 3 -21.37 0.72 -4.61
N PHE A 4 -21.67 -0.30 -5.43
CA PHE A 4 -20.68 -1.23 -5.96
C PHE A 4 -20.98 -1.51 -7.44
N ALA A 5 -19.93 -1.83 -8.19
CA ALA A 5 -20.01 -2.29 -9.56
C ALA A 5 -19.05 -3.47 -9.74
N ILE A 6 -19.49 -4.49 -10.45
CA ILE A 6 -18.66 -5.63 -10.89
C ILE A 6 -18.61 -5.56 -12.40
N VAL A 7 -17.40 -5.43 -12.95
CA VAL A 7 -17.16 -5.36 -14.40
C VAL A 7 -16.25 -6.50 -14.85
N ASP A 8 -16.43 -6.97 -16.08
CA ASP A 8 -15.47 -7.89 -16.70
C ASP A 8 -14.33 -7.14 -17.41
N SER A 9 -13.37 -7.88 -17.98
CA SER A 9 -12.26 -7.33 -18.75
C SER A 9 -12.66 -6.73 -20.11
N HIS A 10 -13.91 -6.89 -20.53
CA HIS A 10 -14.49 -6.28 -21.73
C HIS A 10 -15.34 -5.05 -21.41
N ASN A 11 -15.24 -4.54 -20.18
CA ASN A 11 -15.98 -3.37 -19.69
C ASN A 11 -17.51 -3.60 -19.64
N GLN A 12 -17.97 -4.85 -19.51
CA GLN A 12 -19.39 -5.15 -19.29
C GLN A 12 -19.72 -5.10 -17.80
N LEU A 13 -20.78 -4.37 -17.44
CA LEU A 13 -21.32 -4.34 -16.08
C LEU A 13 -22.09 -5.64 -15.80
N LEU A 14 -21.54 -6.47 -14.91
CA LEU A 14 -22.12 -7.77 -14.52
C LEU A 14 -23.13 -7.65 -13.37
N ALA A 15 -22.86 -6.75 -12.42
CA ALA A 15 -23.75 -6.49 -11.28
C ALA A 15 -23.45 -5.13 -10.64
N SER A 16 -24.47 -4.50 -10.05
CA SER A 16 -24.30 -3.27 -9.27
C SER A 16 -25.40 -3.11 -8.22
N TYR A 17 -25.15 -2.22 -7.25
CA TYR A 17 -26.16 -1.67 -6.35
C TYR A 17 -25.80 -0.22 -6.05
N GLY A 18 -26.80 0.66 -5.88
CA GLY A 18 -26.58 2.11 -5.82
C GLY A 18 -26.32 2.71 -7.20
N ASP A 19 -25.57 3.82 -7.24
CA ASP A 19 -25.18 4.50 -8.49
C ASP A 19 -23.75 4.06 -8.92
N PRO A 20 -23.60 3.19 -9.94
CA PRO A 20 -22.30 2.75 -10.42
C PRO A 20 -21.51 3.84 -11.17
N GLU A 21 -22.18 4.92 -11.59
CA GLU A 21 -21.56 6.07 -12.29
C GLU A 21 -21.18 7.20 -11.32
N LEU A 22 -21.29 6.96 -10.00
CA LEU A 22 -20.96 7.94 -8.98
C LEU A 22 -19.51 8.41 -9.11
N VAL A 23 -19.32 9.68 -9.45
CA VAL A 23 -18.01 10.32 -9.45
C VAL A 23 -17.62 10.69 -8.02
N THR A 24 -16.53 10.09 -7.53
CA THR A 24 -15.98 10.35 -6.20
C THR A 24 -14.45 10.21 -6.19
N PHE A 25 -13.80 10.63 -5.11
CA PHE A 25 -12.36 10.50 -4.97
C PHE A 25 -11.96 9.02 -4.87
N MET A 26 -10.97 8.60 -5.66
CA MET A 26 -10.38 7.25 -5.56
C MET A 26 -9.76 7.00 -4.17
N ARG A 27 -9.26 8.05 -3.50
CA ARG A 27 -8.53 7.92 -2.22
C ARG A 27 -7.43 6.86 -2.39
N SER A 28 -7.27 5.97 -1.42
CA SER A 28 -6.23 4.95 -1.46
C SER A 28 -6.41 3.88 -2.55
N SER A 29 -7.55 3.79 -3.25
CA SER A 29 -7.68 2.87 -4.39
C SER A 29 -6.87 3.31 -5.61
N ALA A 30 -6.30 4.54 -5.60
CA ALA A 30 -5.43 5.04 -6.66
C ALA A 30 -4.03 4.41 -6.67
N LYS A 31 -3.61 3.71 -5.60
CA LYS A 31 -2.24 3.19 -5.44
C LYS A 31 -1.75 2.28 -6.58
N PRO A 32 -2.56 1.33 -7.12
CA PRO A 32 -2.15 0.53 -8.27
C PRO A 32 -1.83 1.39 -9.50
N PHE A 33 -2.61 2.43 -9.77
CA PHE A 33 -2.34 3.36 -10.87
C PHE A 33 -1.06 4.18 -10.63
N GLN A 34 -0.72 4.47 -9.37
CA GLN A 34 0.53 5.15 -9.01
C GLN A 34 1.75 4.22 -9.14
N ALA A 35 1.58 2.92 -8.90
CA ALA A 35 2.64 1.92 -9.06
C ALA A 35 2.88 1.54 -10.53
N LEU A 36 1.86 1.68 -11.39
CA LEU A 36 1.89 1.20 -12.78
C LEU A 36 3.11 1.72 -13.57
N PRO A 37 3.47 3.02 -13.56
CA PRO A 37 4.63 3.50 -14.31
C PRO A 37 5.94 2.87 -13.83
N PHE A 38 6.12 2.68 -12.53
CA PHE A 38 7.31 2.02 -11.97
C PHE A 38 7.42 0.56 -12.46
N ILE A 39 6.29 -0.16 -12.49
CA ILE A 39 6.24 -1.55 -12.95
C ILE A 39 6.47 -1.64 -14.47
N GLU A 40 5.78 -0.82 -15.27
CA GLU A 40 5.88 -0.84 -16.74
C GLU A 40 7.27 -0.46 -17.25
N ASN A 41 8.02 0.36 -16.50
CA ASN A 41 9.41 0.69 -16.81
C ASN A 41 10.42 -0.36 -16.29
N GLY A 42 9.96 -1.52 -15.79
CA GLY A 42 10.84 -2.60 -15.32
C GLY A 42 11.49 -2.33 -13.96
N GLY A 43 10.98 -1.36 -13.18
CA GLY A 43 11.58 -0.98 -11.90
C GLY A 43 11.56 -2.11 -10.86
N ALA A 44 10.50 -2.92 -10.83
CA ALA A 44 10.44 -4.08 -9.96
C ALA A 44 11.52 -5.12 -10.30
N ASP A 45 11.73 -5.40 -11.58
CA ASP A 45 12.77 -6.34 -12.03
C ASP A 45 14.18 -5.80 -11.75
N TYR A 46 14.40 -4.50 -11.99
CA TYR A 46 15.66 -3.83 -11.74
C TYR A 46 16.11 -3.94 -10.27
N TRP A 47 15.18 -3.72 -9.33
CA TRP A 47 15.46 -3.84 -7.90
C TRP A 47 15.28 -5.26 -7.34
N GLY A 48 14.86 -6.22 -8.16
CA GLY A 48 14.57 -7.59 -7.73
C GLY A 48 13.44 -7.67 -6.69
N PHE A 49 12.36 -6.93 -6.90
CA PHE A 49 11.17 -6.98 -6.05
C PHE A 49 10.39 -8.29 -6.29
N SER A 50 10.07 -8.98 -5.20
CA SER A 50 9.17 -10.12 -5.16
C SER A 50 7.71 -9.70 -5.33
N GLU A 51 6.82 -10.65 -5.61
CA GLU A 51 5.38 -10.39 -5.69
C GLU A 51 4.82 -9.76 -4.41
N ARG A 52 5.37 -10.10 -3.24
CA ARG A 52 4.95 -9.49 -1.96
C ARG A 52 5.33 -8.00 -1.90
N GLU A 53 6.50 -7.66 -2.41
CA GLU A 53 7.00 -6.29 -2.45
C GLU A 53 6.25 -5.45 -3.51
N VAL A 54 5.88 -6.06 -4.64
CA VAL A 54 4.97 -5.41 -5.61
C VAL A 54 3.56 -5.25 -5.03
N ALA A 55 3.04 -6.26 -4.31
CA ALA A 55 1.71 -6.17 -3.72
C ALA A 55 1.60 -5.03 -2.69
N ILE A 56 2.65 -4.80 -1.88
CA ILE A 56 2.60 -3.77 -0.82
C ILE A 56 2.65 -2.34 -1.39
N THR A 57 3.23 -2.10 -2.58
CA THR A 57 3.17 -0.78 -3.23
C THR A 57 1.75 -0.39 -3.63
N CYS A 58 0.92 -1.38 -3.92
CA CYS A 58 -0.48 -1.20 -4.31
C CYS A 58 -1.47 -1.18 -3.11
N ALA A 59 -1.01 -1.57 -1.92
CA ALA A 59 -1.89 -1.86 -0.78
C ALA A 59 -2.11 -0.69 0.18
N SER A 60 -3.20 -0.77 0.94
CA SER A 60 -3.36 -0.05 2.21
C SER A 60 -3.16 -1.01 3.36
N HIS A 61 -1.90 -1.37 3.62
CA HIS A 61 -1.59 -2.45 4.54
C HIS A 61 -1.93 -2.12 6.00
N ALA A 62 -2.09 -3.17 6.81
CA ALA A 62 -2.56 -3.05 8.19
C ALA A 62 -1.44 -2.74 9.22
N GLY A 63 -0.17 -2.74 8.77
CA GLY A 63 0.98 -2.39 9.61
C GLY A 63 1.48 -3.55 10.49
N THR A 64 1.09 -4.79 10.17
CA THR A 64 1.60 -6.02 10.78
C THR A 64 3.12 -6.18 10.61
N ASP A 65 3.73 -7.06 11.40
CA ASP A 65 5.17 -7.33 11.31
C ASP A 65 5.59 -7.86 9.94
N ASN A 66 4.75 -8.67 9.28
CA ASN A 66 5.00 -9.09 7.90
C ASN A 66 5.07 -7.91 6.93
N HIS A 67 4.19 -6.91 7.08
CA HIS A 67 4.25 -5.69 6.26
C HIS A 67 5.51 -4.89 6.57
N PHE A 68 5.82 -4.72 7.86
CA PHE A 68 7.02 -4.01 8.32
C PHE A 68 8.30 -4.62 7.73
N HIS A 69 8.50 -5.94 7.84
CA HIS A 69 9.67 -6.62 7.30
C HIS A 69 9.72 -6.63 5.77
N THR A 70 8.56 -6.66 5.11
CA THR A 70 8.51 -6.49 3.63
C THR A 70 9.06 -5.12 3.24
N LEU A 71 8.68 -4.06 3.96
CA LEU A 71 9.15 -2.70 3.68
C LEU A 71 10.63 -2.53 3.99
N GLU A 72 11.12 -3.09 5.09
CA GLU A 72 12.55 -3.07 5.41
C GLU A 72 13.37 -3.75 4.31
N GLY A 73 12.91 -4.89 3.80
CA GLY A 73 13.55 -5.58 2.67
C GLY A 73 13.59 -4.74 1.40
N MET A 74 12.47 -4.10 1.04
CA MET A 74 12.43 -3.19 -0.11
C MET A 74 13.34 -1.99 0.05
N GLN A 75 13.30 -1.35 1.22
CA GLN A 75 14.10 -0.16 1.54
C GLN A 75 15.59 -0.46 1.49
N ALA A 76 16.01 -1.63 1.98
CA ALA A 76 17.39 -2.09 1.87
C ALA A 76 17.83 -2.27 0.41
N LYS A 77 16.96 -2.77 -0.48
CA LYS A 77 17.28 -2.94 -1.91
C LYS A 77 17.50 -1.60 -2.63
N ILE A 78 16.70 -0.60 -2.30
CA ILE A 78 16.73 0.71 -2.98
C ILE A 78 17.60 1.75 -2.27
N GLY A 79 18.17 1.42 -1.10
CA GLY A 79 19.09 2.29 -0.37
C GLY A 79 18.43 3.46 0.36
N VAL A 80 17.18 3.31 0.80
CA VAL A 80 16.46 4.33 1.59
C VAL A 80 16.06 3.78 2.96
N THR A 81 15.51 4.64 3.82
CA THR A 81 15.04 4.27 5.16
C THR A 81 13.62 4.78 5.39
N GLN A 82 13.00 4.36 6.50
CA GLN A 82 11.71 4.88 6.91
C GLN A 82 11.68 6.40 7.18
N ALA A 83 12.85 7.04 7.36
CA ALA A 83 12.95 8.49 7.54
C ALA A 83 12.70 9.28 6.24
N ASP A 84 12.92 8.63 5.08
CA ASP A 84 12.65 9.21 3.76
C ASP A 84 11.14 9.19 3.42
N LEU A 85 10.34 8.45 4.21
CA LEU A 85 8.91 8.33 4.00
C LEU A 85 8.15 9.55 4.52
N GLN A 86 7.45 10.22 3.61
CA GLN A 86 6.57 11.35 3.93
C GLN A 86 5.12 10.96 4.24
N CYS A 87 4.88 9.76 4.78
CA CYS A 87 3.53 9.30 5.12
C CYS A 87 3.11 9.64 6.56
N GLY A 88 4.04 10.05 7.44
CA GLY A 88 3.75 10.26 8.86
C GLY A 88 3.54 8.96 9.62
N VAL A 89 2.88 9.02 10.78
CA VAL A 89 2.68 7.89 11.69
C VAL A 89 1.26 7.84 12.22
N HIS A 90 0.74 6.63 12.40
CA HIS A 90 -0.50 6.33 13.12
C HIS A 90 -0.41 4.92 13.70
N LEU A 91 -1.24 4.60 14.70
CA LEU A 91 -1.34 3.22 15.20
C LEU A 91 -1.72 2.26 14.06
N PRO A 92 -1.12 1.05 13.98
CA PRO A 92 -1.49 0.05 12.99
C PRO A 92 -3.00 -0.24 13.02
N THR A 93 -3.61 -0.46 11.85
CA THR A 93 -5.03 -0.86 11.80
C THR A 93 -5.22 -2.33 12.18
N ASP A 94 -4.15 -3.13 12.16
CA ASP A 94 -4.16 -4.45 12.78
C ASP A 94 -4.21 -4.35 14.31
N ASN A 95 -5.33 -4.80 14.88
CA ASN A 95 -5.59 -4.71 16.32
C ASN A 95 -4.59 -5.46 17.19
N ALA A 96 -4.09 -6.61 16.73
CA ALA A 96 -3.12 -7.39 17.49
C ALA A 96 -1.79 -6.64 17.59
N THR A 97 -1.30 -6.14 16.46
CA THR A 97 -0.09 -5.33 16.38
C THR A 97 -0.21 -4.06 17.23
N ALA A 98 -1.32 -3.31 17.09
CA ALA A 98 -1.53 -2.09 17.88
C ALA A 98 -1.52 -2.36 19.39
N LYS A 99 -2.18 -3.43 19.86
CA LYS A 99 -2.16 -3.83 21.27
C LYS A 99 -0.76 -4.21 21.75
N THR A 100 0.02 -4.89 20.92
CA THR A 100 1.40 -5.24 21.24
C THR A 100 2.26 -4.00 21.42
N LEU A 101 2.19 -3.04 20.49
CA LEU A 101 2.94 -1.77 20.60
C LEU A 101 2.59 -1.03 21.89
N ILE A 102 1.29 -0.88 22.20
CA ILE A 102 0.84 -0.20 23.42
C ILE A 102 1.33 -0.93 24.68
N ARG A 103 1.26 -2.27 24.72
CA ARG A 103 1.71 -3.05 25.88
C ARG A 103 3.22 -2.98 26.10
N GLN A 104 3.98 -2.75 25.03
CA GLN A 104 5.43 -2.66 25.05
C GLN A 104 5.94 -1.22 25.17
N ASP A 105 5.04 -0.24 25.25
CA ASP A 105 5.37 1.19 25.25
C ASP A 105 6.21 1.61 24.02
N LEU A 106 5.85 1.03 22.86
CA LEU A 106 6.49 1.31 21.58
C LEU A 106 5.64 2.25 20.74
N GLU A 107 6.28 3.27 20.18
CA GLU A 107 5.65 4.21 19.24
C GLU A 107 5.50 3.60 17.82
N PRO A 108 4.43 3.91 17.09
CA PRO A 108 4.32 3.54 15.68
C PRO A 108 5.34 4.29 14.84
N THR A 109 5.89 3.61 13.83
CA THR A 109 6.86 4.19 12.90
C THR A 109 6.27 4.36 11.49
N PRO A 110 6.91 5.13 10.60
CA PRO A 110 6.42 5.29 9.22
C PRO A 110 6.23 3.96 8.49
N ASN A 111 7.08 2.96 8.74
CA ASN A 111 6.91 1.63 8.15
C ASN A 111 5.62 0.91 8.58
N ARG A 112 4.97 1.33 9.67
CA ARG A 112 3.66 0.79 10.06
C ARG A 112 2.47 1.60 9.52
N HIS A 113 2.71 2.76 8.89
CA HIS A 113 1.66 3.54 8.24
C HIS A 113 1.15 2.81 7.00
N ASN A 114 -0.16 2.78 6.76
CA ASN A 114 -0.79 2.06 5.64
C ASN A 114 -0.39 2.54 4.21
N CYS A 115 0.49 3.53 4.09
CA CYS A 115 0.92 4.14 2.83
C CYS A 115 2.41 3.94 2.60
N SER A 116 3.16 3.41 3.56
CA SER A 116 4.62 3.28 3.43
C SER A 116 5.00 2.44 2.21
N GLY A 117 4.26 1.37 1.89
CA GLY A 117 4.50 0.60 0.65
C GLY A 117 4.47 1.44 -0.63
N LYS A 118 3.41 2.26 -0.82
CA LYS A 118 3.32 3.19 -1.96
C LYS A 118 4.46 4.20 -1.95
N HIS A 119 4.81 4.76 -0.79
CA HIS A 119 5.90 5.74 -0.69
C HIS A 119 7.27 5.11 -0.99
N THR A 120 7.53 3.91 -0.51
CA THR A 120 8.74 3.13 -0.86
C THR A 120 8.80 2.87 -2.37
N GLY A 121 7.68 2.49 -2.99
CA GLY A 121 7.61 2.33 -4.44
C GLY A 121 7.86 3.63 -5.22
N MET A 122 7.39 4.78 -4.71
CA MET A 122 7.67 6.10 -5.29
C MET A 122 9.13 6.51 -5.16
N LEU A 123 9.81 6.15 -4.06
CA LEU A 123 11.24 6.42 -3.87
C LEU A 123 12.14 5.51 -4.73
N ALA A 124 11.62 4.35 -5.15
CA ALA A 124 12.33 3.41 -6.00
C ALA A 124 12.31 3.79 -7.50
N PHE A 125 11.41 4.71 -7.89
CA PHE A 125 11.23 5.18 -9.26
C PHE A 125 11.96 6.50 -9.49
#